data_AF-A0AAV1ULX2-F1
#
_entry.id   AF-A0AAV1ULX2-F1
#
_cell.length_a   1.000
_cell.length_b   1.000
_cell.length_c   1.000
_cell.angle_alpha   90.00
_cell.angle_beta   90.00
_cell.angle_gamma   90.00
#
_symmetry.space_group_name_H-M   'P 1'
#
loop_
_entity.id
_entity.type
_entity.pdbx_description
1 polymer ?
#
loop_
_entity_poly.entity_id
_entity_poly.type
_entity_poly.pdbx_seq_one_letter_code
_entity_poly.pdbx_strand_id
1 'polypeptide(L)'
;MPSRPEKAGNLTYGQKKKICQWHDANTTLIQSQLADKAKCWFGLFKAPFQRTISGILRDSQKYLRVVDLDLKCKRNRLLVFPAVDGALANWVLQCQAKRVMLSGDLINERASRFATLSGVQEEHLLLF
;
A
#
# COMPACT_ATOMS: atom_id res chain seq x y z
N MET A 1 21.11 -25.48 0.54
CA MET A 1 19.81 -25.00 0.00
C MET A 1 20.05 -23.65 -0.65
N PRO A 2 19.92 -23.47 -1.97
CA PRO A 2 20.09 -22.15 -2.58
C PRO A 2 18.91 -21.27 -2.17
N SER A 3 19.21 -20.10 -1.60
CA SER A 3 18.22 -19.10 -1.20
C SER A 3 17.34 -18.71 -2.37
N ARG A 4 16.03 -18.69 -2.13
CA ARG A 4 15.00 -18.25 -3.08
C ARG A 4 15.41 -16.90 -3.67
N PRO A 5 15.47 -16.72 -5.00
CA PRO A 5 15.86 -15.44 -5.58
C PRO A 5 14.89 -14.37 -5.06
N GLU A 6 15.43 -13.35 -4.39
CA GLU A 6 14.68 -12.23 -3.86
C GLU A 6 13.83 -11.64 -4.98
N LYS A 7 12.52 -11.83 -4.90
CA LYS A 7 11.59 -11.22 -5.82
C LYS A 7 11.88 -9.72 -5.79
N ALA A 8 11.95 -9.08 -6.97
CA ALA A 8 11.88 -7.62 -7.05
C ALA A 8 10.70 -7.20 -6.16
N GLY A 9 11.00 -6.58 -5.03
CA GLY A 9 10.00 -6.33 -3.99
C GLY A 9 8.83 -5.56 -4.58
N ASN A 10 7.62 -5.73 -4.01
CA ASN A 10 6.44 -5.01 -4.49
C ASN A 10 6.74 -3.51 -4.62
N LEU A 11 6.59 -2.99 -5.84
CA LEU A 11 6.82 -1.58 -6.13
C LEU A 11 5.82 -0.72 -5.34
N THR A 12 6.32 0.39 -4.80
CA THR A 12 5.51 1.42 -4.15
C THR A 12 4.63 2.12 -5.19
N TYR A 13 3.57 2.78 -4.73
CA TYR A 13 2.73 3.59 -5.61
C TYR A 13 3.50 4.76 -6.24
N GLY A 14 4.45 5.37 -5.52
CA GLY A 14 5.33 6.38 -6.09
C GLY A 14 6.19 5.84 -7.24
N GLN A 15 6.73 4.62 -7.10
CA GLN A 15 7.49 3.96 -8.17
C GLN A 15 6.60 3.64 -9.38
N LYS A 16 5.38 3.12 -9.15
CA LYS A 16 4.41 2.84 -10.22
C LYS A 16 3.97 4.10 -10.94
N LYS A 17 3.70 5.19 -10.19
CA LYS A 17 3.39 6.52 -10.70
C LYS A 17 4.50 7.05 -11.60
N LYS A 18 5.77 6.90 -11.18
CA LYS A 18 6.93 7.29 -12.00
C LYS A 18 7.05 6.48 -13.29
N ILE A 19 6.80 5.17 -13.25
CA ILE A 19 6.77 4.33 -14.47
C ILE A 19 5.70 4.84 -15.45
N CYS A 20 4.50 5.18 -14.96
CA CYS A 20 3.44 5.74 -15.80
C CYS A 20 3.87 7.09 -16.41
N GLN A 21 4.44 7.99 -15.61
CA GLN A 21 4.95 9.28 -16.08
C GLN A 21 6.03 9.13 -17.17
N TRP A 22 6.92 8.14 -17.06
CA TRP A 22 7.93 7.89 -18.09
C TRP A 22 7.33 7.40 -19.41
N HIS A 23 6.29 6.57 -19.32
CA HIS A 23 5.56 6.07 -20.49
C HIS A 23 4.76 7.21 -21.15
N ASP A 24 4.08 8.04 -20.38
CA ASP A 24 3.31 9.18 -20.91
C ASP A 24 4.23 10.22 -21.56
N ALA A 25 5.43 10.43 -21.00
CA ALA A 25 6.42 11.33 -21.58
C ALA A 25 7.10 10.75 -22.83
N ASN A 26 7.11 9.43 -23.01
CA ASN A 26 7.77 8.74 -24.14
C ASN A 26 7.02 7.45 -24.49
N THR A 27 5.96 7.56 -25.30
CA THR A 27 5.12 6.42 -25.70
C THR A 27 5.82 5.41 -26.60
N THR A 28 7.00 5.75 -27.11
CA THR A 28 7.87 4.86 -27.91
C THR A 28 8.66 3.87 -27.05
N LEU A 29 8.74 4.07 -25.73
CA LEU A 29 9.47 3.17 -24.84
C LEU A 29 8.79 1.81 -24.74
N ILE A 30 9.54 0.77 -25.09
CA ILE A 30 9.08 -0.61 -24.99
C ILE A 30 9.09 -1.03 -23.51
N GLN A 31 8.17 -1.94 -23.14
CA GLN A 31 8.02 -2.39 -21.75
C GLN A 31 9.29 -2.98 -21.14
N SER A 32 10.17 -3.60 -21.94
CA SER A 32 11.49 -4.06 -21.50
C SER A 32 12.39 -2.89 -21.07
N GLN A 33 12.44 -1.84 -21.88
CA GLN A 33 13.21 -0.63 -21.58
C GLN A 33 12.68 0.08 -20.33
N LEU A 34 11.36 0.10 -20.13
CA LEU A 34 10.76 0.61 -18.89
C LEU A 34 11.14 -0.23 -17.67
N ALA A 35 11.23 -1.56 -17.81
CA ALA A 35 11.67 -2.44 -16.74
C ALA A 35 13.14 -2.21 -16.36
N ASP A 36 14.02 -2.07 -17.36
CA ASP A 36 15.44 -1.81 -17.14
C ASP A 36 15.66 -0.43 -16.52
N LYS A 37 14.95 0.58 -17.04
CA LYS A 37 14.94 1.93 -16.46
C LYS A 37 14.47 1.92 -15.01
N ALA A 38 13.40 1.17 -14.70
CA ALA A 38 12.91 1.01 -13.34
C ALA A 38 13.93 0.31 -12.43
N LYS A 39 14.64 -0.71 -12.94
CA LYS A 39 15.70 -1.41 -12.19
C LYS A 39 16.79 -0.42 -11.77
N CYS A 40 17.33 0.32 -12.73
CA CYS A 40 18.41 1.29 -12.49
C CYS A 40 17.96 2.43 -11.58
N TRP A 41 16.83 3.06 -11.91
CA TRP A 41 16.36 4.25 -11.19
C TRP A 41 15.93 3.96 -9.75
N PHE A 42 15.36 2.78 -9.48
CA PHE A 42 14.90 2.41 -8.14
C PHE A 42 15.89 1.53 -7.38
N GLY A 43 17.07 1.23 -7.93
CA GLY A 43 18.06 0.35 -7.31
C GLY A 43 17.53 -1.06 -7.03
N LEU A 44 16.70 -1.61 -7.93
CA LEU A 44 16.13 -2.94 -7.74
C LEU A 44 17.17 -4.02 -8.03
N PHE A 45 17.20 -5.07 -7.21
CA PHE A 45 18.03 -6.25 -7.45
C PHE A 45 17.74 -6.89 -8.83
N LYS A 46 16.47 -6.95 -9.21
CA LYS A 46 16.00 -7.49 -10.49
C LYS A 46 15.03 -6.54 -11.17
N ALA A 47 15.09 -6.49 -12.51
CA ALA A 47 14.11 -5.74 -13.30
C ALA A 47 12.68 -6.28 -13.08
N PRO A 48 11.66 -5.41 -13.03
CA PRO A 48 10.27 -5.85 -12.99
C PRO A 48 9.96 -6.73 -14.21
N PHE A 49 9.15 -7.77 -14.01
CA PHE A 49 8.72 -8.60 -15.14
C PHE A 49 7.86 -7.78 -16.10
N GLN A 50 7.86 -8.15 -17.39
CA GLN A 50 7.02 -7.50 -18.41
C GLN A 50 5.54 -7.48 -17.99
N ARG A 51 5.02 -8.57 -17.42
CA ARG A 51 3.64 -8.63 -16.88
C ARG A 51 3.39 -7.58 -15.79
N THR A 52 4.39 -7.27 -14.97
CA THR A 52 4.31 -6.22 -13.94
C THR A 52 4.22 -4.84 -14.58
N ILE A 53 5.07 -4.54 -15.57
CA ILE A 53 5.02 -3.27 -16.31
C ILE A 53 3.68 -3.11 -17.02
N SER A 54 3.25 -4.13 -17.77
CA SER A 54 1.96 -4.14 -18.46
C SER A 54 0.79 -3.89 -17.50
N GLY A 55 0.77 -4.56 -16.34
CA GLY A 55 -0.26 -4.32 -15.32
C GLY A 55 -0.22 -2.91 -14.73
N ILE A 56 0.97 -2.31 -14.56
CA ILE A 56 1.10 -0.93 -14.09
C ILE A 56 0.54 0.06 -15.11
N LEU A 57 0.88 -0.12 -16.38
CA LEU A 57 0.43 0.75 -17.47
C LEU A 57 -1.07 0.62 -17.72
N ARG A 58 -1.62 -0.60 -17.64
CA ARG A 58 -3.06 -0.84 -17.74
C ARG A 58 -3.84 -0.06 -16.68
N ASP A 59 -3.34 -0.03 -15.45
CA ASP A 59 -3.97 0.70 -14.35
C ASP A 59 -3.33 2.11 -14.17
N SER A 60 -2.80 2.72 -15.23
CA SER A 60 -2.02 3.98 -15.16
C SER A 60 -2.77 5.12 -14.48
N GLN A 61 -4.04 5.32 -14.83
CA GLN A 61 -4.91 6.36 -14.26
C GLN A 61 -5.01 6.25 -12.74
N LYS A 62 -5.04 5.02 -12.20
CA LYS A 62 -5.05 4.78 -10.75
C LYS A 62 -3.77 5.30 -10.12
N TYR A 63 -2.60 4.99 -10.70
CA TYR A 63 -1.30 5.36 -10.12
C TYR A 63 -0.97 6.84 -10.28
N LEU A 64 -1.40 7.47 -11.38
CA LEU A 64 -1.22 8.90 -11.60
C LEU A 64 -2.01 9.74 -10.58
N ARG A 65 -3.17 9.26 -10.15
CA ARG A 65 -4.05 9.93 -9.16
C ARG A 65 -3.71 9.63 -7.70
N VAL A 66 -2.70 8.82 -7.41
CA VAL A 66 -2.30 8.53 -6.02
C VAL A 66 -1.86 9.81 -5.33
N VAL A 67 -2.44 10.06 -4.16
CA VAL A 67 -2.12 11.17 -3.25
C VAL A 67 -0.77 10.96 -2.57
N ASP A 68 -0.12 12.05 -2.15
CA ASP A 68 1.25 12.00 -1.63
C ASP A 68 1.42 11.11 -0.39
N LEU A 69 0.39 11.06 0.46
CA LEU A 69 0.36 10.20 1.65
C LEU A 69 0.53 8.71 1.32
N ASP A 70 -0.01 8.28 0.17
CA ASP A 70 -0.05 6.88 -0.25
C ASP A 70 1.15 6.47 -1.12
N LEU A 71 2.05 7.39 -1.46
CA LEU A 71 3.16 7.08 -2.38
C LEU A 71 4.10 6.00 -1.83
N LYS A 72 4.24 5.91 -0.51
CA LYS A 72 5.06 4.89 0.16
C LYS A 72 4.35 3.53 0.24
N CYS A 73 3.04 3.48 0.01
CA CYS A 73 2.26 2.25 0.07
C CYS A 73 2.62 1.33 -1.09
N LYS A 74 2.82 0.04 -0.80
CA LYS A 74 3.10 -1.00 -1.82
C LYS A 74 1.83 -1.71 -2.30
N ARG A 75 0.79 -1.72 -1.46
CA ARG A 75 -0.49 -2.40 -1.69
C ARG A 75 -1.60 -1.67 -0.95
N ASN A 76 -2.74 -1.52 -1.58
CA ASN A 76 -3.98 -1.13 -0.91
C ASN A 76 -4.51 -2.35 -0.16
N ARG A 77 -4.67 -2.23 1.16
CA ARG A 77 -5.36 -3.24 1.97
C ARG A 77 -6.81 -2.81 2.04
N LEU A 78 -7.71 -3.67 1.58
CA LEU A 78 -9.13 -3.46 1.83
C LEU A 78 -9.35 -3.56 3.34
N LEU A 79 -9.93 -2.51 3.92
CA LEU A 79 -10.33 -2.49 5.31
C LEU A 79 -11.60 -3.33 5.45
N VAL A 80 -11.61 -4.25 6.41
CA VAL A 80 -12.76 -5.12 6.66
C VAL A 80 -13.90 -4.32 7.29
N PHE A 81 -13.56 -3.36 8.16
CA PHE A 81 -14.54 -2.53 8.88
C PHE A 81 -14.17 -1.04 8.80
N PRO A 82 -14.36 -0.38 7.64
CA PRO A 82 -13.90 1.00 7.42
C PRO A 82 -14.37 2.01 8.48
N ALA A 83 -15.59 1.84 9.02
CA ALA A 83 -16.12 2.70 10.08
C ALA A 83 -15.37 2.52 11.41
N VAL A 84 -15.06 1.27 11.77
CA VAL A 84 -14.29 0.93 12.98
C VAL A 84 -12.85 1.40 12.84
N ASP A 85 -12.21 1.11 11.70
CA ASP A 85 -10.85 1.56 11.38
C ASP A 85 -10.74 3.10 11.43
N GLY A 86 -11.74 3.81 10.89
CA GLY A 86 -11.80 5.28 10.94
C GLY A 86 -11.94 5.82 12.37
N ALA A 87 -12.84 5.25 13.17
CA ALA A 87 -13.00 5.62 14.57
C ALA A 87 -11.73 5.34 15.39
N LEU A 88 -11.08 4.20 15.13
CA LEU A 88 -9.84 3.80 15.78
C LEU A 88 -8.69 4.73 15.41
N ALA A 89 -8.51 5.05 14.12
CA ALA A 89 -7.50 6.00 13.66
C ALA A 89 -7.66 7.37 14.31
N ASN A 90 -8.89 7.89 14.37
CA ASN A 90 -9.18 9.16 15.04
C ASN A 90 -8.84 9.13 16.53
N TRP A 91 -9.17 8.05 17.23
CA TRP A 91 -8.82 7.90 18.64
C TRP A 91 -7.31 7.79 18.86
N VAL A 92 -6.58 7.05 18.02
CA VAL A 92 -5.11 6.97 18.07
C VAL A 92 -4.48 8.35 17.89
N LEU A 93 -4.96 9.14 16.92
CA LEU A 93 -4.48 10.51 16.70
C LEU A 93 -4.70 11.40 17.93
N GLN A 94 -5.85 11.29 18.60
CA GLN A 94 -6.13 12.04 19.83
C GLN A 94 -5.18 11.63 20.97
N CYS A 95 -4.90 10.32 21.12
CA CYS A 95 -3.97 9.82 22.11
C CYS A 95 -2.53 10.30 21.83
N GLN A 96 -2.10 10.29 20.57
CA GLN A 96 -0.81 10.85 20.16
C GLN A 96 -0.69 12.34 20.48
N ALA A 97 -1.73 13.13 20.17
CA ALA A 97 -1.77 14.56 20.51
C ALA A 97 -1.65 14.80 22.02
N LYS A 98 -2.21 13.91 22.83
CA LYS A 98 -2.11 13.92 24.31
C LYS A 98 -0.85 13.25 24.87
N ARG A 99 0.05 12.77 24.00
CA ARG A 99 1.28 12.02 24.36
C ARG A 99 1.01 10.79 25.23
N VAL A 100 -0.15 10.15 25.04
CA VAL A 100 -0.48 8.88 25.70
C VAL A 100 0.24 7.75 24.98
N MET A 101 0.98 6.93 25.73
CA MET A 101 1.60 5.71 25.19
C MET A 101 0.50 4.67 24.94
N LEU A 102 0.41 4.18 23.71
CA LEU A 102 -0.55 3.15 23.31
C LEU A 102 0.16 1.81 23.20
N SER A 103 -0.31 0.82 23.94
CA SER A 103 0.06 -0.59 23.74
C SER A 103 -0.84 -1.23 22.68
N GLY A 104 -0.37 -2.33 22.08
CA GLY A 104 -1.18 -3.12 21.15
C GLY A 104 -2.48 -3.62 21.79
N ASP A 105 -2.42 -4.09 23.03
CA ASP A 105 -3.59 -4.57 23.76
C ASP A 105 -4.65 -3.49 23.96
N LEU A 106 -4.22 -2.26 24.27
CA LEU A 106 -5.13 -1.13 24.44
C LEU A 106 -5.80 -0.73 23.11
N ILE A 107 -5.06 -0.82 22.01
CA ILE A 107 -5.60 -0.58 20.67
C ILE A 107 -6.63 -1.65 20.31
N ASN A 108 -6.33 -2.92 20.58
CA ASN A 108 -7.24 -4.04 20.31
C ASN A 108 -8.52 -3.94 21.15
N GLU A 109 -8.40 -3.65 22.45
CA GLU A 109 -9.58 -3.46 23.31
C GLU A 109 -10.45 -2.31 22.80
N ARG A 110 -9.83 -1.21 22.35
CA ARG A 110 -10.56 -0.07 21.78
C ARG A 110 -11.23 -0.42 20.45
N ALA A 111 -10.56 -1.18 19.59
CA ALA A 111 -11.11 -1.64 18.32
C ALA A 111 -12.36 -2.51 18.54
N SER A 112 -12.30 -3.47 19.48
CA SER A 112 -13.44 -4.30 19.85
C SER A 112 -14.63 -3.46 20.34
N ARG A 113 -14.39 -2.46 21.19
CA ARG A 113 -15.45 -1.54 21.65
C ARG A 113 -16.07 -0.77 20.48
N PHE A 114 -15.28 -0.27 19.53
CA PHE A 114 -15.81 0.42 18.35
C PHE A 114 -16.59 -0.51 17.43
N ALA A 115 -16.17 -1.77 17.29
CA ALA A 115 -16.88 -2.78 16.53
C ALA A 115 -18.24 -3.09 17.13
N THR A 116 -18.33 -3.29 18.45
CA THR A 116 -19.61 -3.46 19.17
C THR A 116 -20.53 -2.26 18.96
N LEU A 117 -20.02 -1.03 19.11
CA LEU A 117 -20.81 0.19 18.91
C LEU A 117 -21.29 0.38 17.46
N SER A 118 -20.55 -0.19 16.49
CA SER A 118 -20.90 -0.13 15.06
C SER A 118 -21.83 -1.26 14.63
N GLY A 119 -22.26 -2.14 15.55
CA GLY A 119 -23.16 -3.26 15.26
C GLY A 119 -22.49 -4.42 14.53
N VAL A 120 -21.16 -4.53 14.58
CA VAL A 120 -20.44 -5.70 14.03
C VAL A 120 -20.71 -6.90 14.93
N GLN A 121 -21.23 -7.99 14.36
CA GLN A 121 -21.56 -9.20 15.14
C GLN A 121 -20.29 -9.82 15.77
N GLU A 122 -20.46 -10.42 16.94
CA GLU A 122 -19.36 -10.92 17.79
C GLU A 122 -18.49 -11.98 17.08
N GLU A 123 -19.08 -12.76 16.19
CA GLU A 123 -18.43 -13.75 15.31
C GLU A 123 -17.39 -13.15 14.34
N HIS A 124 -17.52 -11.85 14.02
CA HIS A 124 -16.60 -11.13 13.16
C HIS A 124 -15.48 -10.41 13.92
N LEU A 125 -15.55 -10.38 15.27
CA LEU A 125 -14.52 -9.73 16.10
C LEU A 125 -13.20 -10.51 16.11
N LEU A 126 -13.20 -11.79 15.72
CA LEU A 126 -12.00 -12.62 15.56
C LEU A 126 -11.11 -12.18 14.37
N LEU A 127 -11.57 -11.22 13.57
CA LEU A 127 -10.84 -10.68 12.41
C LEU A 127 -9.99 -9.45 12.74
N PHE A 128 -10.04 -8.94 13.98
CA PHE A 128 -9.22 -7.82 14.45
C PHE A 128 -7.84 -8.27 14.94
#